data_AF-D8UD89-F1
#
_entry.id   AF-D8UD89-F1
#
_cell.length_a   1.000
_cell.length_b   1.000
_cell.length_c   1.000
_cell.angle_alpha   90.00
_cell.angle_beta   90.00
_cell.angle_gamma   90.00
#
_symmetry.space_group_name_H-M   'P 1'
#
loop_
_entity.id
_entity.type
_entity.pdbx_description
1 polymer ?
#
loop_
_entity_poly.entity_id
_entity_poly.type
_entity_poly.pdbx_seq_one_letter_code
_entity_poly.pdbx_strand_id
1 'polypeptide(L)'
;MQQQNTRPSSSGSSSSSSNARARMAPGVQSLVQQFKEAVFRISACTAKILQPKQESPQHIEHSATQPRHTLPLSGWEPVYDDRDARWFDIKETALHGSYSWALQDYRSEREEVPVPGDVWRGEIPSDVELAPVLTCRDLVKQVLVDQHGRGDTIQCAFPDQPCPPGTYKVMAFTSPIPEDDPAVNYCDHHFYVQHKDVNITLQLGDKLSDVSRFFKLPVDDLYDANPGLADIPEDQPLARERSVLVPGANVWSHKPNEWLPPRLHDGAGRAIHNPLRAVAAFSDDEGGMNELPAHYCCSFCVRPGQAKTGAQAREMGSGQE
;
A
#
# COMPACT_ATOMS: atom_id res chain seq x y z
N MET A 1 7.53 64.02 -52.52
CA MET A 1 6.09 64.34 -52.59
C MET A 1 5.33 63.12 -52.08
N GLN A 2 4.84 63.20 -50.84
CA GLN A 2 3.40 63.10 -50.48
C GLN A 2 2.84 61.67 -50.62
N GLN A 3 2.61 60.99 -49.48
CA GLN A 3 1.28 60.73 -48.85
C GLN A 3 0.64 59.45 -49.44
N GLN A 4 0.06 58.50 -48.70
CA GLN A 4 -0.90 58.61 -47.60
C GLN A 4 -1.06 57.26 -46.85
N ASN A 5 -1.52 57.36 -45.60
CA ASN A 5 -2.03 56.31 -44.72
C ASN A 5 -3.24 55.54 -45.29
N THR A 6 -3.42 54.29 -44.87
CA THR A 6 -4.69 53.79 -44.26
C THR A 6 -4.50 52.44 -43.54
N ARG A 7 -4.85 52.42 -42.24
CA ARG A 7 -5.44 51.27 -41.51
C ARG A 7 -6.97 51.36 -41.71
N PRO A 8 -7.75 50.26 -41.67
CA PRO A 8 -8.21 49.59 -40.43
C PRO A 8 -8.24 48.05 -40.61
N SER A 9 -8.67 47.14 -39.73
CA SER A 9 -9.48 47.15 -38.51
C SER A 9 -9.29 45.78 -37.83
N SER A 10 -9.45 45.78 -36.51
CA SER A 10 -9.56 44.66 -35.59
C SER A 10 -10.65 43.63 -35.94
N SER A 11 -10.35 42.34 -35.79
CA SER A 11 -11.34 41.34 -35.38
C SER A 11 -10.74 40.51 -34.25
N GLY A 12 -11.40 40.56 -33.09
CA GLY A 12 -11.02 39.80 -31.91
C GLY A 12 -11.51 38.37 -32.02
N SER A 13 -10.63 37.43 -31.71
CA SER A 13 -10.99 36.05 -31.39
C SER A 13 -10.86 35.88 -29.89
N SER A 14 -12.00 36.01 -29.21
CA SER A 14 -12.20 35.59 -27.83
C SER A 14 -12.11 34.07 -27.75
N SER A 15 -10.98 33.53 -27.33
CA SER A 15 -10.89 32.14 -26.88
C SER A 15 -11.52 32.03 -25.50
N SER A 16 -12.75 31.56 -25.49
CA SER A 16 -13.49 31.13 -24.30
C SER A 16 -12.74 30.00 -23.59
N SER A 17 -12.04 30.32 -22.51
CA SER A 17 -11.60 29.32 -21.53
C SER A 17 -12.82 28.83 -20.77
N SER A 18 -13.36 27.69 -21.18
CA SER A 18 -14.35 26.94 -20.42
C SER A 18 -13.74 26.53 -19.08
N ASN A 19 -14.15 27.22 -18.02
CA ASN A 19 -14.00 26.76 -16.65
C ASN A 19 -14.78 25.43 -16.50
N ALA A 20 -14.09 24.32 -16.73
CA ALA A 20 -14.53 23.02 -16.27
C ALA A 20 -14.36 23.00 -14.73
N ARG A 21 -15.39 23.48 -14.02
CA ARG A 21 -15.63 23.12 -12.63
C ARG A 21 -15.82 21.60 -12.60
N ALA A 22 -14.75 20.87 -12.35
CA ALA A 22 -14.85 19.51 -11.85
C ALA A 22 -15.70 19.56 -10.58
N ARG A 23 -16.92 19.03 -10.67
CA ARG A 23 -17.74 18.77 -9.49
C ARG A 23 -16.99 17.72 -8.70
N MET A 24 -16.51 18.12 -7.51
CA MET A 24 -15.95 17.19 -6.54
C MET A 24 -17.02 16.14 -6.21
N ALA A 25 -16.69 14.88 -6.46
CA ALA A 25 -17.46 13.75 -5.96
C ALA A 25 -17.22 13.61 -4.44
N PRO A 26 -18.25 13.41 -3.62
CA PRO A 26 -18.08 13.01 -2.23
C PRO A 26 -17.85 11.50 -2.21
N GLY A 27 -16.71 11.02 -1.71
CA GLY A 27 -16.51 9.58 -1.63
C GLY A 27 -15.11 9.14 -1.30
N VAL A 28 -14.57 9.53 -0.14
CA VAL A 28 -13.61 8.63 0.52
C VAL A 28 -14.46 7.50 1.08
N GLN A 29 -14.59 6.39 0.34
CA GLN A 29 -15.28 5.22 0.86
C GLN A 29 -14.49 4.68 2.06
N SER A 30 -15.19 4.53 3.18
CA SER A 30 -14.65 4.00 4.44
C SER A 30 -14.01 2.63 4.24
N LEU A 31 -12.93 2.33 4.99
CA LEU A 31 -12.35 0.99 5.11
C LEU A 31 -13.43 -0.06 5.47
N VAL A 32 -14.49 0.35 6.18
CA VAL A 32 -15.65 -0.50 6.50
C VAL A 32 -16.75 -0.51 5.45
N GLN A 33 -16.79 0.44 4.51
CA GLN A 33 -17.50 0.22 3.24
C GLN A 33 -16.80 -0.91 2.46
N GLN A 34 -15.46 -0.89 2.43
CA GLN A 34 -14.64 -1.97 1.86
C GLN A 34 -14.82 -3.29 2.65
N PHE A 35 -14.98 -3.25 3.98
CA PHE A 35 -15.33 -4.44 4.79
C PHE A 35 -16.78 -4.92 4.57
N LYS A 36 -17.76 -4.02 4.42
CA LYS A 36 -19.19 -4.37 4.26
C LYS A 36 -19.45 -5.04 2.92
N GLU A 37 -18.76 -4.65 1.84
CA GLU A 37 -18.82 -5.34 0.56
C GLU A 37 -18.18 -6.73 0.60
N ALA A 38 -17.11 -6.91 1.39
CA ALA A 38 -16.47 -8.21 1.63
C ALA A 38 -17.33 -9.17 2.47
N VAL A 39 -18.03 -8.66 3.49
CA VAL A 39 -18.84 -9.48 4.41
C VAL A 39 -20.20 -9.88 3.79
N PHE A 40 -20.80 -9.05 2.93
CA PHE A 40 -22.11 -9.36 2.32
C PHE A 40 -22.09 -10.53 1.31
N ARG A 41 -20.92 -10.96 0.81
CA ARG A 41 -20.79 -12.10 -0.10
C ARG A 41 -20.60 -13.46 0.59
N ILE A 42 -20.43 -13.51 1.92
CA ILE A 42 -20.14 -14.75 2.68
C ILE A 42 -21.40 -15.33 3.36
N SER A 43 -22.59 -15.10 2.81
CA SER A 43 -23.84 -15.68 3.33
C SER A 43 -24.46 -16.70 2.37
N ALA A 44 -23.69 -17.71 1.96
CA ALA A 44 -24.20 -19.01 1.50
C ALA A 44 -23.08 -20.03 1.33
N CYS A 45 -22.61 -20.68 2.40
CA CYS A 45 -22.21 -22.09 2.35
C CYS A 45 -22.14 -22.71 3.75
N THR A 46 -22.92 -23.77 3.91
CA THR A 46 -23.32 -24.40 5.16
C THR A 46 -22.22 -25.26 5.78
N ALA A 47 -22.22 -25.28 7.11
CA ALA A 47 -21.37 -26.04 8.02
C ALA A 47 -21.42 -27.57 7.84
N LYS A 48 -20.33 -28.24 8.26
CA LYS A 48 -20.41 -29.53 8.97
C LYS A 48 -19.34 -29.62 10.05
N ILE A 49 -19.83 -29.98 11.24
CA ILE A 49 -19.17 -30.04 12.54
C ILE A 49 -18.43 -31.38 12.70
N LEU A 50 -17.20 -31.37 13.21
CA LEU A 50 -16.53 -32.51 13.83
C LEU A 50 -15.76 -32.02 15.07
N GLN A 51 -15.96 -32.69 16.21
CA GLN A 51 -15.39 -32.36 17.52
C GLN A 51 -13.96 -32.92 17.71
N PRO A 52 -13.14 -32.36 18.62
CA PRO A 52 -11.72 -32.72 18.79
C PRO A 52 -11.47 -33.74 19.91
N LYS A 53 -10.31 -34.42 19.83
CA LYS A 53 -9.75 -35.31 20.87
C LYS A 53 -8.56 -34.61 21.55
N GLN A 54 -8.54 -34.60 22.87
CA GLN A 54 -7.47 -34.01 23.71
C GLN A 54 -6.21 -34.88 23.75
N GLU A 55 -5.05 -34.23 23.78
CA GLU A 55 -3.89 -34.61 24.60
C GLU A 55 -2.89 -33.43 24.67
N SER A 56 -2.39 -33.15 25.88
CA SER A 56 -1.41 -32.09 26.23
C SER A 56 0.03 -32.67 26.15
N PRO A 57 1.09 -31.86 25.92
CA PRO A 57 1.70 -31.11 27.03
C PRO A 57 2.33 -29.73 26.68
N GLN A 58 2.27 -28.84 27.69
CA GLN A 58 3.05 -27.60 27.92
C GLN A 58 3.70 -26.92 26.70
N HIS A 59 2.90 -26.08 26.04
CA HIS A 59 3.34 -25.13 25.02
C HIS A 59 2.88 -23.74 25.44
N ILE A 60 3.68 -22.71 25.16
CA ILE A 60 3.25 -21.30 25.15
C ILE A 60 1.90 -21.27 24.43
N GLU A 61 0.83 -20.87 25.13
CA GLU A 61 -0.51 -20.77 24.57
C GLU A 61 -0.48 -19.71 23.47
N HIS A 62 -0.18 -20.15 22.24
CA HIS A 62 -0.66 -19.47 21.06
C HIS A 62 -2.18 -19.53 21.16
N SER A 63 -2.79 -18.43 21.60
CA SER A 63 -4.23 -18.23 21.57
C SER A 63 -4.78 -18.75 20.25
N ALA A 64 -5.81 -19.61 20.31
CA ALA A 64 -6.36 -20.36 19.18
C ALA A 64 -6.85 -19.49 18.00
N THR A 65 -6.78 -18.16 18.15
CA THR A 65 -7.15 -17.15 17.17
C THR A 65 -6.02 -16.75 16.22
N GLN A 66 -4.74 -16.93 16.57
CA GLN A 66 -3.66 -16.44 15.71
C GLN A 66 -3.60 -17.15 14.35
N PRO A 67 -3.48 -16.42 13.22
CA PRO A 67 -3.42 -17.04 11.91
C PRO A 67 -2.17 -17.91 11.77
N ARG A 68 -2.35 -19.20 11.41
CA ARG A 68 -1.28 -20.21 11.29
C ARG A 68 -0.19 -19.93 10.25
N HIS A 69 -0.29 -18.83 9.51
CA HIS A 69 0.56 -18.50 8.36
C HIS A 69 1.10 -17.08 8.40
N THR A 70 1.03 -16.42 9.56
CA THR A 70 1.70 -15.15 9.78
C THR A 70 3.21 -15.30 9.63
N LEU A 71 3.82 -14.26 9.08
CA LEU A 71 5.27 -14.19 8.92
C LEU A 71 5.88 -13.54 10.17
N PRO A 72 7.13 -13.88 10.53
CA PRO A 72 7.74 -13.33 11.73
C PRO A 72 7.91 -11.81 11.60
N LEU A 73 7.75 -11.13 12.73
CA LEU A 73 8.01 -9.70 12.85
C LEU A 73 9.47 -9.46 13.23
N SER A 74 9.99 -8.34 12.77
CA SER A 74 11.29 -7.76 13.15
C SER A 74 11.20 -6.85 14.38
N GLY A 75 10.01 -6.30 14.67
CA GLY A 75 9.79 -5.28 15.69
C GLY A 75 9.99 -3.84 15.20
N TRP A 76 10.28 -3.65 13.91
CA TRP A 76 10.51 -2.34 13.28
C TRP A 76 9.50 -2.01 12.18
N GLU A 77 8.41 -2.79 12.11
CA GLU A 77 7.33 -2.58 11.15
C GLU A 77 6.70 -1.18 11.32
N PRO A 78 6.46 -0.44 10.22
CA PRO A 78 5.70 0.81 10.30
C PRO A 78 4.26 0.51 10.76
N VAL A 79 3.70 1.41 11.57
CA VAL A 79 2.27 1.37 11.90
C VAL A 79 1.48 1.71 10.64
N TYR A 80 0.50 0.89 10.28
CA TYR A 80 -0.50 1.29 9.29
C TYR A 80 -1.45 2.28 9.97
N ASP A 81 -1.58 3.52 9.47
CA ASP A 81 -2.53 4.49 10.01
C ASP A 81 -3.36 5.07 8.87
N ASP A 82 -4.67 4.77 8.86
CA ASP A 82 -5.59 5.23 7.82
C ASP A 82 -5.88 6.74 7.83
N ARG A 83 -5.34 7.46 8.83
CA ARG A 83 -5.41 8.93 8.92
C ARG A 83 -4.12 9.60 8.47
N ASP A 84 -3.10 8.82 8.08
CA ASP A 84 -1.86 9.39 7.55
C ASP A 84 -2.12 10.01 6.18
N ALA A 85 -2.42 11.31 6.16
CA ALA A 85 -2.79 12.03 4.95
C ALA A 85 -1.75 11.90 3.83
N ARG A 86 -0.47 11.63 4.17
CA ARG A 86 0.59 11.35 3.18
C ARG A 86 0.23 10.19 2.25
N TRP A 87 -0.53 9.23 2.75
CA TRP A 87 -0.85 7.98 2.05
C TRP A 87 -2.34 7.77 1.81
N PHE A 88 -3.21 8.57 2.44
CA PHE A 88 -4.67 8.41 2.36
C PHE A 88 -5.40 9.64 1.77
N ASP A 89 -4.73 10.77 1.54
CA ASP A 89 -5.31 11.89 0.77
C ASP A 89 -5.16 11.65 -0.73
N ILE A 90 -6.27 11.69 -1.48
CA ILE A 90 -6.27 11.44 -2.94
C ILE A 90 -5.34 12.38 -3.72
N LYS A 91 -5.16 13.61 -3.23
CA LYS A 91 -4.28 14.61 -3.86
C LYS A 91 -2.80 14.26 -3.71
N GLU A 92 -2.44 13.73 -2.55
CA GLU A 92 -1.07 13.36 -2.19
C GLU A 92 -0.71 11.96 -2.69
N THR A 93 -1.71 11.07 -2.75
CA THR A 93 -1.53 9.67 -3.13
C THR A 93 -1.19 9.48 -4.60
N ALA A 94 -1.78 10.30 -5.48
CA ALA A 94 -1.58 10.29 -6.94
C ALA A 94 -0.11 10.34 -7.40
N LEU A 95 0.80 10.69 -6.50
CA LEU A 95 2.24 10.83 -6.75
C LEU A 95 3.04 9.61 -6.28
N HIS A 96 2.39 8.60 -5.68
CA HIS A 96 3.07 7.50 -5.00
C HIS A 96 2.42 6.16 -5.30
N GLY A 97 3.14 5.25 -5.94
CA GLY A 97 2.69 3.88 -6.20
C GLY A 97 2.99 2.90 -5.06
N SER A 98 2.84 1.61 -5.35
CA SER A 98 3.16 0.51 -4.44
C SER A 98 4.62 0.53 -3.98
N TYR A 99 5.54 0.93 -4.85
CA TYR A 99 6.97 0.99 -4.55
C TYR A 99 7.30 2.03 -3.46
N SER A 100 6.83 3.26 -3.62
CA SER A 100 7.01 4.33 -2.62
C SER A 100 6.35 4.02 -1.29
N TRP A 101 5.14 3.44 -1.32
CA TRP A 101 4.45 2.99 -0.10
C TRP A 101 5.26 1.92 0.65
N ALA A 102 5.73 0.90 -0.06
CA ALA A 102 6.45 -0.20 0.57
C ALA A 102 7.80 0.24 1.16
N LEU A 103 8.53 1.12 0.48
CA LEU A 103 9.80 1.66 0.97
C LEU A 103 9.64 2.89 1.89
N GLN A 104 8.41 3.31 2.16
CA GLN A 104 8.08 4.46 3.02
C GLN A 104 8.76 5.78 2.58
N ASP A 105 8.97 5.97 1.27
CA ASP A 105 9.58 7.17 0.67
C ASP A 105 8.50 8.13 0.17
N TYR A 106 7.79 8.77 1.11
CA TYR A 106 6.84 9.83 0.77
C TYR A 106 7.56 11.15 0.41
N ARG A 107 7.04 11.86 -0.60
CA ARG A 107 7.44 13.22 -0.97
C ARG A 107 6.19 14.04 -1.29
N SER A 108 6.06 15.23 -0.72
CA SER A 108 4.92 16.12 -0.99
C SER A 108 4.83 16.56 -2.46
N GLU A 109 5.95 16.51 -3.18
CA GLU A 109 6.03 16.89 -4.58
C GLU A 109 6.84 15.82 -5.33
N ARG A 110 6.27 15.30 -6.41
CA ARG A 110 6.92 14.45 -7.41
C ARG A 110 6.35 14.78 -8.78
N GLU A 111 7.20 14.74 -9.80
CA GLU A 111 6.76 14.93 -11.19
C GLU A 111 6.06 13.67 -11.71
N GLU A 112 6.57 12.49 -11.34
CA GLU A 112 6.09 11.19 -11.79
C GLU A 112 6.04 10.19 -10.64
N VAL A 113 5.20 9.16 -10.81
CA VAL A 113 5.09 8.05 -9.86
C VAL A 113 6.36 7.21 -9.95
N PRO A 114 7.12 7.04 -8.85
CA PRO A 114 8.40 6.35 -8.94
C PRO A 114 8.25 4.86 -9.20
N VAL A 115 9.08 4.37 -10.11
CA VAL A 115 9.27 2.95 -10.39
C VAL A 115 10.71 2.54 -10.04
N PRO A 116 10.96 1.26 -9.71
CA PRO A 116 12.30 0.75 -9.48
C PRO A 116 13.31 1.23 -10.54
N GLY A 117 14.43 1.77 -10.09
CA GLY A 117 15.52 2.31 -10.91
C GLY A 117 15.48 3.83 -11.13
N ASP A 118 14.41 4.52 -10.71
CA ASP A 118 14.26 5.97 -10.95
C ASP A 118 15.24 6.84 -10.18
N VAL A 119 15.66 6.43 -8.97
CA VAL A 119 16.68 7.18 -8.22
C VAL A 119 17.97 7.22 -9.05
N TRP A 120 18.36 6.07 -9.58
CA TRP A 120 19.56 5.94 -10.40
C TRP A 120 19.43 6.70 -11.72
N ARG A 121 18.27 6.60 -12.41
CA ARG A 121 18.01 7.34 -13.66
C ARG A 121 18.07 8.85 -13.47
N GLY A 122 17.63 9.35 -12.31
CA GLY A 122 17.70 10.78 -11.99
C GLY A 122 19.12 11.32 -11.73
N GLU A 123 20.08 10.44 -11.43
CA GLU A 123 21.44 10.82 -11.04
C GLU A 123 22.50 10.60 -12.14
N ILE A 124 22.27 9.66 -13.05
CA ILE A 124 23.23 9.26 -14.08
C ILE A 124 22.99 10.07 -15.38
N PRO A 125 24.05 10.46 -16.11
CA PRO A 125 23.90 11.11 -17.41
C PRO A 125 23.10 10.27 -18.42
N SER A 126 22.38 10.94 -19.31
CA SER A 126 21.38 10.35 -20.21
C SER A 126 21.90 9.32 -21.23
N ASP A 127 23.21 9.10 -21.31
CA ASP A 127 23.86 8.16 -22.24
C ASP A 127 24.02 6.74 -21.67
N VAL A 128 23.78 6.54 -20.37
CA VAL A 128 23.78 5.22 -19.74
C VAL A 128 22.34 4.79 -19.46
N GLU A 129 21.80 3.93 -20.30
CA GLU A 129 20.44 3.41 -20.14
C GLU A 129 20.43 2.20 -19.18
N LEU A 130 19.58 2.26 -18.15
CA LEU A 130 19.32 1.09 -17.31
C LEU A 130 18.43 0.14 -18.09
N ALA A 131 18.80 -1.15 -18.14
CA ALA A 131 17.97 -2.16 -18.77
C ALA A 131 16.55 -2.15 -18.16
N PRO A 132 15.50 -2.38 -18.95
CA PRO A 132 14.13 -2.45 -18.45
C PRO A 132 13.95 -3.52 -17.36
N VAL A 133 12.93 -3.35 -16.51
CA VAL A 133 12.51 -4.38 -15.56
C VAL A 133 11.68 -5.43 -16.32
N LEU A 134 12.32 -6.50 -16.79
CA LEU A 134 11.62 -7.57 -17.53
C LEU A 134 11.46 -8.85 -16.71
N THR A 135 12.25 -9.00 -15.65
CA THR A 135 12.29 -10.20 -14.82
C THR A 135 12.33 -9.84 -13.34
N CYS A 136 12.02 -10.81 -12.47
CA CYS A 136 12.25 -10.67 -11.03
C CYS A 136 13.68 -10.27 -10.69
N ARG A 137 14.67 -10.79 -11.44
CA ARG A 137 16.09 -10.46 -11.22
C ARG A 137 16.35 -8.98 -11.52
N ASP A 138 15.76 -8.45 -12.58
CA ASP A 138 15.88 -7.04 -12.93
C ASP A 138 15.20 -6.18 -11.88
N LEU A 139 14.01 -6.56 -11.41
CA LEU A 139 13.29 -5.84 -10.36
C LEU A 139 14.14 -5.74 -9.09
N VAL A 140 14.68 -6.88 -8.61
CA VAL A 140 15.56 -6.91 -7.44
C VAL A 140 16.76 -6.00 -7.64
N LYS A 141 17.41 -6.08 -8.81
CA LYS A 141 18.59 -5.27 -9.11
C LYS A 141 18.25 -3.79 -9.08
N GLN A 142 17.16 -3.35 -9.69
CA GLN A 142 16.78 -1.93 -9.75
C GLN A 142 16.44 -1.37 -8.38
N VAL A 143 15.70 -2.13 -7.55
CA VAL A 143 15.41 -1.72 -6.16
C VAL A 143 16.69 -1.52 -5.34
N LEU A 144 17.67 -2.41 -5.48
CA LEU A 144 18.95 -2.32 -4.76
C LEU A 144 19.84 -1.19 -5.30
N VAL A 145 19.80 -0.95 -6.62
CA VAL A 145 20.55 0.12 -7.27
C VAL A 145 20.05 1.49 -6.82
N ASP A 146 18.74 1.69 -6.65
CA ASP A 146 18.15 2.92 -6.09
C ASP A 146 18.65 3.26 -4.69
N GLN A 147 19.20 2.27 -3.96
CA GLN A 147 19.75 2.48 -2.63
C GLN A 147 21.25 2.80 -2.63
N HIS A 148 21.93 2.81 -3.78
CA HIS A 148 23.35 3.16 -3.93
C HIS A 148 24.28 2.45 -2.94
N GLY A 149 23.95 1.21 -2.55
CA GLY A 149 24.74 0.44 -1.57
C GLY A 149 24.71 0.97 -0.13
N ARG A 150 23.84 1.95 0.20
CA ARG A 150 23.69 2.50 1.58
C ARG A 150 23.21 1.46 2.60
N GLY A 151 22.74 0.31 2.13
CA GLY A 151 22.21 -0.77 2.97
C GLY A 151 20.84 -0.43 3.58
N ASP A 152 20.14 0.56 3.03
CA ASP A 152 18.80 0.95 3.47
C ASP A 152 17.75 -0.09 3.07
N THR A 153 18.03 -0.82 2.00
CA THR A 153 17.29 -1.99 1.56
C THR A 153 18.26 -3.14 1.36
N ILE A 154 17.97 -4.28 1.98
CA ILE A 154 18.76 -5.50 1.88
C ILE A 154 17.86 -6.61 1.37
N GLN A 155 18.29 -7.37 0.37
CA GLN A 155 17.52 -8.52 -0.10
C GLN A 155 17.52 -9.62 0.97
N CYS A 156 16.33 -10.12 1.32
CA CYS A 156 16.17 -11.29 2.18
C CYS A 156 16.54 -12.56 1.42
N ALA A 157 17.21 -13.50 2.08
CA ALA A 157 17.43 -14.82 1.51
C ALA A 157 16.12 -15.61 1.35
N PHE A 158 15.18 -15.47 2.31
CA PHE A 158 13.92 -16.20 2.32
C PHE A 158 12.73 -15.35 2.82
N PRO A 159 11.51 -15.59 2.31
CA PRO A 159 10.31 -14.82 2.69
C PRO A 159 9.86 -15.04 4.14
N ASP A 160 10.14 -16.21 4.71
CA ASP A 160 9.72 -16.64 6.04
C ASP A 160 10.74 -16.33 7.15
N GLN A 161 11.93 -15.83 6.82
CA GLN A 161 12.93 -15.43 7.81
C GLN A 161 12.64 -14.04 8.38
N PRO A 162 12.85 -13.78 9.68
CA PRO A 162 12.73 -12.44 10.23
C PRO A 162 13.75 -11.49 9.61
N CYS A 163 13.38 -10.23 9.44
CA CYS A 163 14.33 -9.20 9.07
C CYS A 163 15.30 -8.88 10.23
N PRO A 164 16.54 -8.45 9.94
CA PRO A 164 17.46 -7.98 10.98
C PRO A 164 16.85 -6.85 11.82
N PRO A 165 17.26 -6.71 13.09
CA PRO A 165 16.85 -5.57 13.91
C PRO A 165 17.15 -4.24 13.20
N GLY A 166 16.24 -3.27 13.30
CA GLY A 166 16.33 -1.97 12.63
C GLY A 166 15.67 -1.93 11.26
N THR A 167 15.09 -3.04 10.78
CA THR A 167 14.49 -3.13 9.44
C THR A 167 13.16 -3.87 9.46
N TYR A 168 12.23 -3.49 8.59
CA TYR A 168 10.94 -4.17 8.39
C TYR A 168 10.91 -4.89 7.03
N LYS A 169 9.93 -5.78 6.86
CA LYS A 169 9.84 -6.61 5.65
C LYS A 169 8.93 -6.00 4.58
N VAL A 170 9.40 -6.08 3.34
CA VAL A 170 8.67 -5.82 2.10
C VAL A 170 8.72 -7.06 1.21
N MET A 171 7.64 -7.38 0.50
CA MET A 171 7.62 -8.43 -0.53
C MET A 171 7.31 -7.83 -1.90
N ALA A 172 8.03 -8.29 -2.91
CA ALA A 172 7.86 -7.85 -4.28
C ALA A 172 7.32 -8.98 -5.16
N PHE A 173 6.36 -8.63 -6.00
CA PHE A 173 5.68 -9.51 -6.94
C PHE A 173 5.70 -8.88 -8.34
N THR A 174 5.65 -9.72 -9.38
CA THR A 174 5.50 -9.27 -10.76
C THR A 174 4.38 -10.02 -11.49
N SER A 175 3.95 -9.45 -12.60
CA SER A 175 3.19 -10.16 -13.64
C SER A 175 4.13 -10.52 -14.80
N PRO A 176 3.89 -11.63 -15.53
CA PRO A 176 4.58 -11.84 -16.79
C PRO A 176 4.27 -10.69 -17.75
N ILE A 177 5.22 -10.39 -18.65
CA ILE A 177 4.99 -9.41 -19.71
C ILE A 177 3.91 -9.98 -20.65
N PRO A 178 2.90 -9.19 -21.02
CA PRO A 178 1.90 -9.62 -22.01
C PRO A 178 2.60 -10.03 -23.31
N GLU A 179 2.34 -11.25 -23.80
CA GLU A 179 2.95 -11.75 -25.04
C GLU A 179 2.44 -11.01 -26.29
N ASP A 180 1.30 -10.34 -26.16
CA ASP A 180 0.54 -9.68 -27.22
C ASP A 180 0.93 -8.22 -27.46
N ASP A 181 1.77 -7.62 -26.60
CA ASP A 181 2.31 -6.27 -26.80
C ASP A 181 3.84 -6.24 -26.72
N PRO A 182 4.56 -6.40 -27.85
CA PRO A 182 6.02 -6.34 -27.87
C PRO A 182 6.58 -4.94 -27.58
N ALA A 183 5.73 -3.90 -27.51
CA ALA A 183 6.15 -2.56 -27.09
C ALA A 183 6.21 -2.44 -25.56
N VAL A 184 5.59 -3.37 -24.80
CA VAL A 184 5.71 -3.43 -23.35
C VAL A 184 7.12 -3.91 -23.00
N ASN A 185 7.95 -2.96 -22.58
CA ASN A 185 9.30 -3.19 -22.10
C ASN A 185 9.36 -3.14 -20.56
N TYR A 186 8.27 -3.45 -19.87
CA TYR A 186 8.22 -3.35 -18.42
C TYR A 186 7.25 -4.38 -17.83
N CYS A 187 7.71 -5.22 -16.91
CA CYS A 187 6.80 -6.09 -16.17
C CYS A 187 6.10 -5.29 -15.08
N ASP A 188 4.78 -5.48 -14.99
CA ASP A 188 4.03 -4.92 -13.87
C ASP A 188 4.56 -5.49 -12.55
N HIS A 189 4.60 -4.65 -11.52
CA HIS A 189 5.20 -4.98 -10.22
C HIS A 189 4.33 -4.48 -9.08
N HIS A 190 4.34 -5.22 -7.98
CA HIS A 190 3.57 -4.88 -6.81
C HIS A 190 4.33 -5.18 -5.55
N PHE A 191 4.15 -4.31 -4.55
CA PHE A 191 4.84 -4.43 -3.28
C PHE A 191 3.85 -4.51 -2.12
N TYR A 192 4.14 -5.41 -1.19
CA TYR A 192 3.45 -5.54 0.09
C TYR A 192 4.40 -5.15 1.21
N VAL A 193 3.89 -4.48 2.24
CA VAL A 193 4.63 -4.09 3.45
C VAL A 193 4.01 -4.72 4.69
N GLN A 194 4.84 -5.23 5.59
CA GLN A 194 4.40 -5.85 6.83
C GLN A 194 4.15 -4.79 7.92
N HIS A 195 3.08 -4.97 8.67
CA HIS A 195 2.67 -4.14 9.80
C HIS A 195 2.46 -5.01 11.03
N LYS A 196 3.09 -4.60 12.14
CA LYS A 196 2.82 -5.20 13.45
C LYS A 196 1.47 -4.72 13.99
N ASP A 197 1.30 -3.39 14.01
CA ASP A 197 0.18 -2.69 14.61
C ASP A 197 -0.56 -1.86 13.55
N VAL A 198 -1.86 -1.67 13.75
CA VAL A 198 -2.75 -1.01 12.81
C VAL A 198 -3.62 0.02 13.54
N ASN A 199 -3.58 1.27 13.13
CA ASN A 199 -4.53 2.32 13.49
C ASN A 199 -5.57 2.45 12.37
N ILE A 200 -6.83 2.19 12.70
CA ILE A 200 -7.95 2.36 11.79
C ILE A 200 -9.03 3.25 12.38
N THR A 201 -9.82 3.83 11.50
CA THR A 201 -10.93 4.69 11.84
C THR A 201 -12.24 3.94 11.61
N LEU A 202 -12.86 3.49 12.70
CA LEU A 202 -14.16 2.86 12.68
C LEU A 202 -15.24 3.91 12.50
N GLN A 203 -16.17 3.65 11.60
CA GLN A 203 -17.30 4.50 11.26
C GLN A 203 -18.54 4.20 12.12
N LEU A 204 -19.55 5.06 11.96
CA LEU A 204 -20.88 4.82 12.51
C LEU A 204 -21.42 3.46 12.04
N GLY A 205 -21.89 2.65 12.99
CA GLY A 205 -22.49 1.35 12.73
C GLY A 205 -21.53 0.16 12.74
N ASP A 206 -20.23 0.40 12.85
CA ASP A 206 -19.23 -0.66 12.88
C ASP A 206 -19.14 -1.30 14.27
N LYS A 207 -18.67 -2.55 14.34
CA LYS A 207 -18.60 -3.33 15.58
C LYS A 207 -17.18 -3.78 15.86
N LEU A 208 -16.80 -3.87 17.14
CA LEU A 208 -15.49 -4.37 17.54
C LEU A 208 -15.34 -5.85 17.21
N SER A 209 -16.43 -6.62 17.28
CA SER A 209 -16.41 -8.04 16.91
C SER A 209 -16.12 -8.26 15.42
N ASP A 210 -16.49 -7.32 14.53
CA ASP A 210 -16.13 -7.39 13.11
C ASP A 210 -14.64 -7.10 12.88
N VAL A 211 -14.08 -6.13 13.60
CA VAL A 211 -12.63 -5.81 13.57
C VAL A 211 -11.81 -7.01 14.06
N SER A 212 -12.18 -7.55 15.22
CA SER A 212 -11.56 -8.75 15.79
C SER A 212 -11.61 -9.93 14.82
N ARG A 213 -12.76 -10.19 14.19
CA ARG A 213 -12.91 -11.27 13.21
C ARG A 213 -12.07 -11.05 11.95
N PHE A 214 -11.95 -9.82 11.47
CA PHE A 214 -11.15 -9.50 10.29
C PHE A 214 -9.65 -9.75 10.53
N PHE A 215 -9.10 -9.21 11.62
CA PHE A 215 -7.68 -9.34 11.96
C PHE A 215 -7.34 -10.63 12.70
N LYS A 216 -8.36 -11.41 13.10
CA LYS A 216 -8.23 -12.67 13.84
C LYS A 216 -7.49 -12.50 15.17
N LEU A 217 -7.83 -11.44 15.90
CA LEU A 217 -7.37 -11.21 17.28
C LEU A 217 -8.54 -11.30 18.27
N PRO A 218 -8.31 -11.67 19.54
CA PRO A 218 -9.30 -11.54 20.60
C PRO A 218 -9.82 -10.09 20.73
N VAL A 219 -11.09 -9.91 21.06
CA VAL A 219 -11.64 -8.56 21.30
C VAL A 219 -11.03 -7.92 22.55
N ASP A 220 -10.65 -8.72 23.55
CA ASP A 220 -9.99 -8.22 24.76
C ASP A 220 -8.71 -7.42 24.44
N ASP A 221 -7.92 -7.86 23.46
CA ASP A 221 -6.73 -7.14 22.99
C ASP A 221 -7.09 -5.74 22.43
N LEU A 222 -8.28 -5.60 21.81
CA LEU A 222 -8.80 -4.29 21.37
C LEU A 222 -9.19 -3.41 22.55
N TYR A 223 -9.81 -3.97 23.59
CA TYR A 223 -10.17 -3.19 24.79
C TYR A 223 -8.93 -2.75 25.56
N ASP A 224 -7.95 -3.63 25.72
CA ASP A 224 -6.70 -3.35 26.42
C ASP A 224 -5.90 -2.23 25.75
N ALA A 225 -5.80 -2.27 24.42
CA ALA A 225 -5.14 -1.21 23.65
C ALA A 225 -5.95 0.08 23.54
N ASN A 226 -7.27 0.03 23.77
CA ASN A 226 -8.16 1.17 23.64
C ASN A 226 -9.11 1.28 24.85
N PRO A 227 -8.62 1.71 26.03
CA PRO A 227 -9.43 1.75 27.25
C PRO A 227 -10.73 2.57 27.13
N GLY A 228 -10.77 3.56 26.23
CA GLY A 228 -11.95 4.36 25.92
C GLY A 228 -13.09 3.61 25.20
N LEU A 229 -12.90 2.31 24.91
CA LEU A 229 -13.91 1.42 24.31
C LEU A 229 -14.43 0.37 25.28
N ALA A 230 -13.86 0.24 26.49
CA ALA A 230 -14.16 -0.85 27.43
C ALA A 230 -15.65 -0.96 27.81
N ASP A 231 -16.37 0.17 27.84
CA ASP A 231 -17.81 0.21 28.14
C ASP A 231 -18.71 -0.09 26.93
N ILE A 232 -18.14 -0.32 25.74
CA ILE A 232 -18.88 -0.58 24.50
C ILE A 232 -18.87 -2.10 24.26
N PRO A 233 -20.02 -2.80 24.37
CA PRO A 233 -20.11 -4.22 24.03
C PRO A 233 -19.65 -4.51 22.60
N GLU A 234 -18.97 -5.64 22.39
CA GLU A 234 -18.29 -5.95 21.13
C GLU A 234 -19.21 -5.98 19.90
N ASP A 235 -20.46 -6.42 20.10
CA ASP A 235 -21.49 -6.53 19.07
C ASP A 235 -22.37 -5.29 18.93
N GLN A 236 -22.18 -4.30 19.80
CA GLN A 236 -22.91 -3.04 19.72
C GLN A 236 -22.32 -2.17 18.60
N PRO A 237 -23.14 -1.74 17.62
CA PRO A 237 -22.69 -0.79 16.61
C PRO A 237 -22.24 0.52 17.25
N LEU A 238 -21.11 1.05 16.80
CA LEU A 238 -20.58 2.32 17.27
C LEU A 238 -21.56 3.46 16.93
N ALA A 239 -21.78 4.34 17.91
CA ALA A 239 -22.66 5.51 17.78
C ALA A 239 -21.98 6.72 17.12
N ARG A 240 -20.66 6.66 16.91
CA ARG A 240 -19.87 7.71 16.25
C ARG A 240 -18.55 7.15 15.76
N GLU A 241 -17.94 7.87 14.85
CA GLU A 241 -16.59 7.57 14.37
C GLU A 241 -15.55 7.61 15.49
N ARG A 242 -14.61 6.65 15.46
CA ARG A 242 -13.52 6.52 16.44
C ARG A 242 -12.30 5.84 15.81
N SER A 243 -11.12 6.36 16.13
CA SER A 243 -9.87 5.66 15.84
C SER A 243 -9.63 4.55 16.86
N VAL A 244 -9.16 3.41 16.38
CA VAL A 244 -8.88 2.19 17.14
C VAL A 244 -7.50 1.66 16.76
N LEU A 245 -6.67 1.44 17.77
CA LEU A 245 -5.42 0.69 17.64
C LEU A 245 -5.73 -0.80 17.71
N VAL A 246 -5.32 -1.55 16.69
CA VAL A 246 -5.36 -3.01 16.65
C VAL A 246 -3.93 -3.51 16.92
N PRO A 247 -3.60 -3.86 18.17
CA PRO A 247 -2.25 -4.28 18.53
C PRO A 247 -1.97 -5.68 17.98
N GLY A 248 -0.74 -5.91 17.53
CA GLY A 248 -0.27 -7.25 17.15
C GLY A 248 -1.04 -7.89 15.98
N ALA A 249 -1.70 -7.07 15.15
CA ALA A 249 -2.45 -7.52 13.97
C ALA A 249 -1.62 -8.42 13.05
N ASN A 250 -0.31 -8.15 12.93
CA ASN A 250 0.64 -8.87 12.06
C ASN A 250 0.04 -9.17 10.68
N VAL A 251 -0.22 -8.09 9.96
CA VAL A 251 -0.84 -8.06 8.64
C VAL A 251 0.10 -7.39 7.65
N TRP A 252 -0.28 -7.46 6.39
CA TRP A 252 0.38 -6.80 5.28
C TRP A 252 -0.59 -5.83 4.65
N SER A 253 -0.06 -4.74 4.14
CA SER A 253 -0.79 -3.86 3.25
C SER A 253 -0.13 -3.79 1.88
N HIS A 254 -0.90 -3.33 0.91
CA HIS A 254 -0.43 -3.00 -0.42
C HIS A 254 -1.13 -1.75 -0.91
N LYS A 255 -0.53 -1.06 -1.87
CA LYS A 255 -1.17 0.08 -2.53
C LYS A 255 -1.46 -0.29 -3.98
N PRO A 256 -2.73 -0.55 -4.36
CA PRO A 256 -3.06 -1.20 -5.64
C PRO A 256 -2.60 -0.42 -6.88
N ASN A 257 -2.71 0.90 -6.82
CA ASN A 257 -2.25 1.84 -7.83
C ASN A 257 -2.01 3.20 -7.16
N GLU A 258 -1.52 4.19 -7.90
CA GLU A 258 -1.22 5.53 -7.39
C GLU A 258 -2.46 6.27 -6.86
N TRP A 259 -3.65 6.02 -7.41
CA TRP A 259 -4.89 6.75 -7.07
C TRP A 259 -5.63 6.21 -5.85
N LEU A 260 -5.31 4.98 -5.44
CA LEU A 260 -5.98 4.32 -4.33
C LEU A 260 -5.15 4.36 -3.04
N PRO A 261 -5.79 4.45 -1.86
CA PRO A 261 -5.07 4.35 -0.61
C PRO A 261 -4.52 2.93 -0.39
N PRO A 262 -3.52 2.77 0.50
CA PRO A 262 -3.09 1.46 0.96
C PRO A 262 -4.23 0.63 1.55
N ARG A 263 -4.26 -0.67 1.26
CA ARG A 263 -5.30 -1.61 1.68
C ARG A 263 -4.69 -2.78 2.47
N LEU A 264 -5.40 -3.21 3.50
CA LEU A 264 -5.04 -4.36 4.36
C LEU A 264 -5.68 -5.69 3.94
N HIS A 265 -6.51 -5.68 2.89
CA HIS A 265 -7.26 -6.84 2.43
C HIS A 265 -6.84 -7.29 1.02
N ASP A 266 -6.99 -8.58 0.78
CA ASP A 266 -6.81 -9.20 -0.53
C ASP A 266 -8.07 -9.10 -1.41
N GLY A 267 -8.01 -9.61 -2.63
CA GLY A 267 -9.14 -9.60 -3.56
C GLY A 267 -10.36 -10.42 -3.11
N ALA A 268 -10.25 -11.19 -2.03
CA ALA A 268 -11.36 -11.89 -1.39
C ALA A 268 -11.89 -11.15 -0.14
N GLY A 269 -11.40 -9.93 0.13
CA GLY A 269 -11.81 -9.11 1.26
C GLY A 269 -11.27 -9.59 2.61
N ARG A 270 -10.23 -10.43 2.62
CA ARG A 270 -9.64 -10.99 3.85
C ARG A 270 -8.38 -10.23 4.23
N ALA A 271 -8.10 -10.11 5.53
CA ALA A 271 -6.85 -9.54 6.02
C ALA A 271 -5.66 -10.30 5.43
N ILE A 272 -4.67 -9.57 4.90
CA ILE A 272 -3.48 -10.17 4.32
C ILE A 272 -2.52 -10.50 5.45
N HIS A 273 -2.51 -11.75 5.92
CA HIS A 273 -1.50 -12.22 6.88
C HIS A 273 -0.25 -12.79 6.20
N ASN A 274 -0.34 -13.11 4.90
CA ASN A 274 0.74 -13.66 4.11
C ASN A 274 0.52 -13.34 2.62
N PRO A 275 1.32 -12.44 2.01
CA PRO A 275 1.16 -12.07 0.61
C PRO A 275 1.28 -13.25 -0.36
N LEU A 276 2.08 -14.27 -0.02
CA LEU A 276 2.25 -15.48 -0.85
C LEU A 276 0.96 -16.32 -1.00
N ARG A 277 -0.07 -15.99 -0.22
CA ARG A 277 -1.37 -16.70 -0.19
C ARG A 277 -2.57 -15.78 -0.38
N ALA A 278 -2.32 -14.48 -0.53
CA ALA A 278 -3.35 -13.50 -0.80
C ALA A 278 -3.95 -13.75 -2.19
N VAL A 279 -5.24 -13.45 -2.35
CA VAL A 279 -5.80 -13.29 -3.70
C VAL A 279 -5.22 -12.00 -4.26
N ALA A 280 -4.32 -12.13 -5.24
CA ALA A 280 -3.65 -11.02 -5.90
C ALA A 280 -4.62 -10.28 -6.85
N ALA A 281 -5.57 -9.57 -6.25
CA ALA A 281 -6.53 -8.73 -6.92
C ALA A 281 -7.07 -7.69 -5.93
N PHE A 282 -7.77 -6.67 -6.44
CA PHE A 282 -8.51 -5.71 -5.64
C PHE A 282 -9.82 -5.33 -6.33
N SER A 283 -10.82 -4.92 -5.56
CA SER A 283 -12.03 -4.32 -6.09
C SER A 283 -11.86 -2.80 -6.28
N ASP A 284 -12.26 -2.30 -7.44
CA ASP A 284 -12.45 -0.87 -7.66
C ASP A 284 -13.79 -0.37 -7.09
N ASP A 285 -14.02 0.94 -7.19
CA ASP A 285 -15.22 1.61 -6.68
C ASP A 285 -16.50 1.24 -7.45
N GLU A 286 -16.38 0.62 -8.63
CA GLU A 286 -17.48 0.12 -9.46
C GLU A 286 -17.78 -1.37 -9.18
N GLY A 287 -17.03 -1.99 -8.27
CA GLY A 287 -17.14 -3.42 -7.94
C GLY A 287 -16.48 -4.34 -8.97
N GLY A 288 -15.70 -3.78 -9.90
CA GLY A 288 -14.84 -4.50 -10.82
C GLY A 288 -13.65 -5.11 -10.08
N MET A 289 -13.28 -6.33 -10.46
CA MET A 289 -12.11 -7.02 -9.92
C MET A 289 -10.92 -6.79 -10.84
N ASN A 290 -9.87 -6.17 -10.30
CA ASN A 290 -8.63 -5.90 -11.01
C ASN A 290 -7.55 -6.84 -10.48
N GLU A 291 -6.84 -7.50 -11.39
CA GLU A 291 -5.75 -8.41 -11.03
C GLU A 291 -4.51 -7.63 -10.60
N LEU A 292 -3.75 -8.20 -9.66
CA LEU A 292 -2.45 -7.70 -9.23
C LEU A 292 -1.37 -8.70 -9.59
N PRO A 293 -0.11 -8.24 -9.74
CA PRO A 293 1.06 -9.10 -9.75
C PRO A 293 1.03 -10.19 -8.68
N ALA A 294 1.03 -11.45 -9.15
CA ALA A 294 0.90 -12.63 -8.31
C ALA A 294 2.20 -13.47 -8.22
N HIS A 295 3.18 -13.21 -9.09
CA HIS A 295 4.43 -13.97 -9.12
C HIS A 295 5.43 -13.41 -8.11
N TYR A 296 5.68 -14.14 -7.02
CA TYR A 296 6.65 -13.73 -6.00
C TYR A 296 8.08 -13.67 -6.58
N CYS A 297 8.74 -12.53 -6.40
CA CYS A 297 10.13 -12.33 -6.82
C CYS A 297 11.11 -12.43 -5.66
N CYS A 298 10.90 -11.64 -4.62
CA CYS A 298 11.81 -11.58 -3.47
C CYS A 298 11.18 -10.87 -2.28
N SER A 299 11.91 -10.85 -1.17
CA SER A 299 11.63 -9.98 -0.04
C SER A 299 12.81 -9.07 0.23
N PHE A 300 12.53 -7.92 0.81
CA PHE A 300 13.51 -6.94 1.25
C PHE A 300 13.35 -6.64 2.74
N CYS A 301 14.46 -6.38 3.41
CA CYS A 301 14.51 -5.77 4.72
C CYS A 301 14.88 -4.29 4.54
N VAL A 302 13.97 -3.41 4.96
CA VAL A 302 14.02 -1.97 4.69
C VAL A 302 14.19 -1.22 6.00
N ARG A 303 15.13 -0.28 6.04
CA ARG A 303 15.28 0.64 7.18
C ARG A 303 14.19 1.73 7.12
N PRO A 304 13.38 1.90 8.17
CA PRO A 304 12.35 2.94 8.23
C PRO A 304 12.88 4.33 7.85
N GLY A 305 12.26 4.95 6.85
CA GLY A 305 12.52 6.33 6.42
C GLY A 305 13.85 6.58 5.69
N GLN A 306 14.65 5.55 5.42
CA GLN A 306 15.96 5.72 4.76
C GLN A 306 15.93 5.38 3.27
N ALA A 307 15.14 4.39 2.87
CA ALA A 307 15.06 3.95 1.49
C ALA A 307 14.47 5.05 0.57
N LYS A 308 14.91 5.06 -0.69
CA LYS A 308 14.53 6.04 -1.72
C LYS A 308 13.98 5.34 -2.95
N THR A 309 12.95 5.92 -3.57
CA THR A 309 12.25 5.28 -4.72
C THR A 309 12.26 6.11 -5.99
N GLY A 310 12.50 7.42 -5.92
CA GLY A 310 12.56 8.27 -7.12
C GLY A 310 13.66 9.33 -7.06
N ALA A 311 13.82 10.08 -8.16
CA ALA A 311 14.84 11.10 -8.29
C ALA A 311 14.90 12.03 -7.07
N GLN A 312 16.11 12.25 -6.55
CA GLN A 312 16.34 13.19 -5.46
C GLN A 312 16.63 14.56 -6.08
N ALA A 313 16.06 15.62 -5.50
CA ALA A 313 16.47 16.98 -5.86
C ALA A 313 17.99 17.06 -5.64
N ARG A 314 18.75 17.38 -6.71
CA ARG A 314 20.18 17.64 -6.57
C ARG A 314 20.31 18.78 -5.58
N GLU A 315 20.92 18.53 -4.42
CA GLU A 315 21.39 19.63 -3.58
C GLU A 315 22.34 20.43 -4.47
N MET A 316 21.84 21.54 -5.04
CA MET A 316 22.70 22.52 -5.66
C MET A 316 23.54 23.06 -4.52
N GLY A 317 24.75 22.50 -4.38
CA GLY A 317 25.71 22.93 -3.38
C GLY A 317 25.72 24.44 -3.39
N SER A 318 25.49 25.03 -2.23
CA SER A 318 25.71 26.44 -1.99
C SER A 318 27.17 26.72 -2.34
N GLY A 319 27.40 27.10 -3.60
CA GLY A 319 28.67 27.60 -4.06
C GLY A 319 29.02 28.76 -3.14
N GLN A 320 30.05 28.56 -2.32
CA GLN A 320 30.74 29.65 -1.68
C GLN A 320 31.26 30.55 -2.81
N GLU A 321 30.73 31.78 -2.86
CA GLU A 321 31.24 32.88 -3.66
C GLU A 321 32.73 33.15 -3.41
#